data_AF-A0A3S4G4X1-F1
#
_entry.id   AF-A0A3S4G4X1-F1
#
_cell.length_a   1.000
_cell.length_b   1.000
_cell.length_c   1.000
_cell.angle_alpha   90.00
_cell.angle_beta   90.00
_cell.angle_gamma   90.00
#
_symmetry.space_group_name_H-M   'P 1'
#
loop_
_entity.id
_entity.type
_entity.pdbx_description
1 polymer ?
#
loop_
_entity_poly.entity_id
_entity_poly.type
_entity_poly.pdbx_seq_one_letter_code
_entity_poly.pdbx_strand_id
1 'polypeptide(L)' 'MAGWRLDTKMAQDIVARTMRIIDTNINVMDARGRIIGSGDRERIGELHEGALLVLSQGRVVDIDDAVARHLHGYVRG' A
#
# COMPACT_ATOMS: atom_id res chain seq x y z
N MET A 1 3.89 -1.46 26.27
CA MET A 1 4.57 -1.72 24.99
C MET A 1 4.19 -0.60 24.02
N ALA A 2 5.07 0.39 23.81
CA ALA A 2 4.81 1.43 22.84
C ALA A 2 4.86 0.80 21.43
N GLY A 3 3.69 0.54 20.85
CA GLY A 3 3.61 0.03 19.48
C GLY A 3 4.18 1.08 18.55
N TRP A 4 5.26 0.74 17.83
CA TRP A 4 5.75 1.54 16.72
C TRP A 4 4.65 1.58 15.66
N ARG A 5 3.82 2.62 15.70
CA ARG A 5 2.76 2.82 14.71
C ARG A 5 3.32 3.77 13.68
N LEU A 6 3.44 3.28 12.44
CA LEU A 6 3.72 4.15 11.31
C LEU A 6 2.57 5.15 11.21
N ASP A 7 2.84 6.43 11.49
CA ASP A 7 1.85 7.48 11.24
C ASP A 7 1.82 7.85 9.75
N THR A 8 0.75 8.50 9.32
CA THR A 8 0.52 8.85 7.92
C THR A 8 1.60 9.78 7.37
N LYS A 9 2.16 10.66 8.20
CA LYS A 9 3.21 11.58 7.79
C LYS A 9 4.48 10.80 7.46
N MET A 10 4.91 9.91 8.36
CA MET A 10 6.09 9.08 8.14
C MET A 10 5.90 8.12 6.96
N ALA A 11 4.71 7.54 6.80
CA ALA A 11 4.38 6.70 5.65
C ALA A 11 4.52 7.46 4.33
N GLN A 12 3.96 8.66 4.25
CA GLN A 12 4.07 9.51 3.05
C GLN A 12 5.52 9.94 2.79
N ASP A 13 6.27 10.24 3.86
CA ASP A 13 7.68 10.58 3.83
C ASP A 13 8.56 9.42 3.31
N ILE A 14 8.17 8.17 3.57
CA ILE A 14 8.81 6.97 3.00
C ILE A 14 8.50 6.89 1.51
N VAL A 15 7.22 6.95 1.13
CA VAL A 15 6.78 6.87 -0.27
C VAL A 15 7.49 7.91 -1.13
N ALA A 16 7.50 9.17 -0.69
CA ALA A 16 8.14 10.26 -1.42
C ALA A 16 9.66 10.08 -1.56
N ARG A 17 10.34 9.46 -0.58
CA ARG A 17 11.78 9.16 -0.70
C ARG A 17 12.02 7.98 -1.64
N THR A 18 11.23 6.93 -1.53
CA THR A 18 11.36 5.72 -2.35
C THR A 18 11.09 6.01 -3.82
N MET A 19 10.04 6.77 -4.15
CA MET A 19 9.74 7.15 -5.55
C MET A 19 10.79 8.06 -6.20
N ARG A 20 11.68 8.69 -5.41
CA ARG A 20 12.85 9.40 -5.98
C ARG A 20 13.98 8.45 -6.37
N ILE A 21 13.92 7.19 -5.93
CA ILE A 21 14.93 6.15 -6.18
C ILE A 21 14.44 5.18 -7.25
N ILE A 22 13.15 4.84 -7.23
CA ILE A 22 12.51 3.93 -8.19
C ILE A 22 11.37 4.62 -8.92
N ASP A 23 11.29 4.42 -10.24
CA ASP A 23 10.30 5.06 -11.12
C ASP A 23 9.00 4.23 -11.16
N THR A 24 8.35 4.07 -10.01
CA THR A 24 7.09 3.32 -9.89
C THR A 24 6.26 3.88 -8.75
N ASN A 25 4.92 3.85 -8.88
CA ASN A 25 4.02 4.27 -7.82
C ASN A 25 4.09 3.31 -6.61
N ILE A 26 4.33 3.86 -5.42
CA ILE A 26 4.46 3.09 -4.18
C ILE A 26 3.33 3.43 -3.22
N ASN A 27 2.79 2.39 -2.58
CA ASN A 27 1.75 2.49 -1.56
C ASN A 27 2.22 1.85 -0.27
N VAL A 28 1.84 2.44 0.87
CA VAL A 28 2.08 1.91 2.22
C VAL A 28 0.74 1.80 2.93
N MET A 29 0.46 0.65 3.54
CA MET A 29 -0.80 0.39 4.23
C MET A 29 -0.61 0.13 5.73
N ASP A 30 -1.65 0.38 6.53
CA ASP A 30 -1.72 -0.02 7.93
C ASP A 30 -2.12 -1.51 8.10
N ALA A 31 -2.14 -1.99 9.34
CA ALA A 31 -2.51 -3.37 9.67
C ALA A 31 -3.99 -3.73 9.38
N ARG A 32 -4.79 -2.77 8.89
CA ARG A 32 -6.17 -2.98 8.43
C ARG A 32 -6.27 -2.93 6.91
N GLY A 33 -5.15 -2.81 6.20
CA GLY A 33 -5.11 -2.72 4.75
C GLY A 33 -5.48 -1.33 4.21
N ARG A 34 -5.56 -0.30 5.05
CA ARG A 34 -5.81 1.07 4.58
C ARG A 34 -4.54 1.74 4.14
N ILE A 35 -4.58 2.40 2.99
CA ILE A 35 -3.45 3.17 2.47
C ILE A 35 -3.20 4.38 3.39
N ILE A 36 -2.01 4.46 3.96
CA ILE A 36 -1.55 5.55 4.84
C ILE A 36 -0.44 6.40 4.21
N GLY A 37 0.11 5.97 3.08
CA GLY A 37 0.98 6.77 2.21
C GLY A 37 0.89 6.25 0.78
N SER A 38 0.92 7.15 -0.20
CA SER A 38 0.82 6.78 -1.62
C SER A 38 1.51 7.79 -2.53
N GLY A 39 2.00 7.30 -3.68
CA GLY A 39 2.42 8.16 -4.78
C GLY A 39 1.24 8.86 -5.45
N ASP A 40 0.05 8.24 -5.38
CA ASP A 40 -1.22 8.83 -5.75
C ASP A 40 -1.99 9.23 -4.48
N ARG A 41 -1.93 10.53 -4.15
CA ARG A 41 -2.51 11.04 -2.90
C ARG A 41 -4.01 10.87 -2.79
N GLU A 42 -4.73 10.71 -3.90
CA GLU A 42 -6.18 10.50 -3.89
C GLU A 42 -6.55 9.17 -3.25
N ARG A 43 -5.61 8.21 -3.22
CA ARG A 43 -5.81 6.87 -2.68
C ARG A 43 -5.60 6.77 -1.17
N ILE A 44 -5.10 7.82 -0.52
CA ILE A 44 -4.86 7.79 0.92
C ILE A 44 -6.20 7.67 1.66
N GLY A 45 -6.31 6.66 2.52
CA GLY A 45 -7.53 6.31 3.24
C GLY A 45 -8.36 5.21 2.59
N GLU A 46 -8.12 4.89 1.31
CA GLU A 46 -8.77 3.76 0.65
C GLU A 46 -8.30 2.41 1.23
N LEU A 47 -9.18 1.43 1.15
CA LEU A 47 -8.86 0.04 1.50
C LEU A 47 -8.25 -0.64 0.28
N HIS A 48 -7.09 -1.28 0.45
CA HIS A 48 -6.45 -2.03 -0.62
C HIS A 48 -6.68 -3.53 -0.44
N GLU A 49 -7.44 -4.15 -1.34
CA GLU A 49 -7.76 -5.58 -1.25
C GLU A 49 -6.51 -6.48 -1.34
N GLY A 50 -5.48 -6.05 -2.09
CA GLY A 50 -4.19 -6.74 -2.10
C GLY A 50 -3.53 -6.82 -0.72
N ALA A 51 -3.72 -5.78 0.11
CA ALA A 51 -3.21 -5.78 1.48
C ALA A 51 -3.99 -6.74 2.37
N LEU A 52 -5.31 -6.85 2.17
CA LEU A 52 -6.13 -7.84 2.87
C LEU A 52 -5.71 -9.27 2.52
N LEU A 53 -5.38 -9.51 1.25
CA LEU A 53 -4.88 -10.81 0.81
C LEU A 53 -3.57 -11.16 1.52
N VAL A 54 -2.61 -10.23 1.59
CA VAL A 54 -1.35 -10.39 2.33
C VAL A 54 -1.60 -10.63 3.82
N LEU A 55 -2.48 -9.84 4.45
CA LEU A 55 -2.82 -9.98 5.87
C LEU A 55 -3.48 -11.34 6.16
N SER A 56 -4.29 -11.86 5.23
CA SER A 56 -4.93 -13.19 5.37
C SER A 56 -3.95 -14.35 5.17
N GLN A 57 -2.99 -14.23 4.25
CA GLN A 57 -2.07 -15.31 3.90
C GLN A 57 -0.75 -15.28 4.68
N GLY A 58 -0.40 -14.16 5.30
CA GLY A 58 0.84 -13.99 6.07
C GLY A 58 2.12 -14.14 5.25
N ARG A 59 2.05 -13.95 3.93
CA ARG A 59 3.17 -14.12 3.00
C ARG A 59 3.23 -12.98 1.98
N VAL A 60 4.38 -12.84 1.32
CA VAL A 60 4.51 -11.96 0.15
C VAL A 60 3.60 -12.49 -0.96
N VAL A 61 2.80 -11.60 -1.54
CA VAL A 61 1.92 -11.89 -2.66
C VAL A 61 2.30 -10.96 -3.80
N ASP A 62 2.70 -11.55 -4.93
CA ASP A 62 2.81 -10.82 -6.18
C ASP A 62 1.42 -10.68 -6.81
N ILE A 63 1.01 -9.44 -7.05
CA ILE A 63 -0.27 -9.11 -7.70
C ILE A 63 0.03 -8.71 -9.14
N ASP A 64 -0.16 -9.66 -10.05
CA ASP A 64 -0.07 -9.42 -11.49
C ASP A 64 -1.42 -9.00 -12.09
N ASP A 65 -1.47 -8.73 -13.39
CA ASP A 65 -2.68 -8.35 -14.11
C ASP A 65 -3.80 -9.43 -14.05
N ALA A 66 -3.48 -10.70 -13.81
CA ALA A 66 -4.48 -11.75 -13.67
C ALA A 66 -5.13 -11.71 -12.29
N VAL A 67 -4.33 -11.54 -11.23
CA VAL A 67 -4.81 -11.38 -9.85
C VAL A 67 -5.52 -10.04 -9.66
N ALA A 68 -4.97 -8.96 -10.22
CA ALA A 68 -5.52 -7.60 -10.12
C ALA A 68 -6.93 -7.47 -10.69
N ARG A 69 -7.25 -8.23 -11.75
CA ARG A 69 -8.61 -8.26 -12.34
C ARG A 69 -9.69 -8.77 -11.37
N HIS A 70 -9.28 -9.45 -10.31
CA HIS A 70 -10.18 -9.96 -9.28
C HIS A 70 -10.16 -9.14 -7.99
N LEU A 71 -9.43 -8.01 -7.96
CA LEU A 71 -9.31 -7.13 -6.81
C LEU A 71 -9.91 -5.75 -7.13
N HIS A 72 -10.83 -5.28 -6.29
CA HIS A 72 -11.36 -3.92 -6.33
C HIS A 72 -10.35 -2.92 -5.72
N GLY A 73 -10.28 -1.72 -6.30
CA GLY A 73 -9.33 -0.69 -5.87
C GLY A 73 -7.91 -0.89 -6.40
N TYR A 74 -7.70 -1.78 -7.37
CA TYR A 74 -6.48 -1.80 -8.18
C TYR A 74 -6.52 -0.66 -9.21
N VAL A 75 -5.53 0.21 -9.16
CA VAL A 75 -5.25 1.21 -10.19
C VAL A 75 -3.90 0.86 -10.78
N ARG A 76 -3.86 0.69 -12.10
CA ARG A 76 -2.61 0.43 -12.84
C ARG A 76 -1.70 1.65 -12.61
N GLY A 77 -0.54 1.41 -11.99
CA GLY A 77 0.49 2.41 -11.75
C GLY A 77 1.32 2.69 -12.99
#